data_AF-A0A847Z2W4-F1
#
_entry.id   AF-A0A847Z2W4-F1
#
_cell.length_a   1.000
_cell.length_b   1.000
_cell.length_c   1.000
_cell.angle_alpha   90.00
_cell.angle_beta   90.00
_cell.angle_gamma   90.00
#
_symmetry.space_group_name_H-M   'P 1'
#
loop_
_entity.id
_entity.type
_entity.pdbx_description
1 polymer ?
#
loop_
_entity_poly.entity_id
_entity_poly.type
_entity_poly.pdbx_seq_one_letter_code
_entity_poly.pdbx_strand_id
1 'polypeptide(L)'
;MDDEKKLNIEHLIEFMIINVEHARHVENERLNFTYIYVAAIIGFFTFIFNAEASINSIFTLLFLIALGFIGFLLTKRWSDVFDGHMNKAKEIALMIYGDKNVSSNAKEASLLIYGIDDQDKHEPLYNRYYYFKHDYRHRAVLRRLRQLSQINQHVTYEEAACSINFNSKWHRSFQIRTKDLFYLFYFIVICTLSALLIYSIVKLHG
;
A
#
# COMPACT_ATOMS: atom_id res chain seq x y z
N MET A 1 -31.91 24.68 -2.67
CA MET A 1 -31.62 23.29 -3.09
C MET A 1 -30.12 22.99 -2.92
N ASP A 2 -29.48 23.58 -1.90
CA ASP A 2 -28.00 23.64 -1.83
C ASP A 2 -27.44 22.91 -0.61
N ASP A 3 -28.09 22.99 0.55
CA ASP A 3 -27.50 22.44 1.78
C ASP A 3 -27.49 20.90 1.83
N GLU A 4 -28.57 20.25 1.37
CA GLU A 4 -28.67 18.78 1.34
C GLU A 4 -27.69 18.15 0.32
N LYS A 5 -27.53 18.78 -0.85
CA LYS A 5 -26.60 18.31 -1.88
C LYS A 5 -25.14 18.55 -1.47
N LYS A 6 -24.87 19.67 -0.79
CA LYS A 6 -23.55 19.97 -0.24
C LYS A 6 -23.16 18.98 0.86
N LEU A 7 -24.08 18.66 1.78
CA LEU A 7 -23.88 17.65 2.82
C LEU A 7 -23.52 16.28 2.23
N ASN A 8 -24.14 15.89 1.12
CA ASN A 8 -23.84 14.63 0.43
C ASN A 8 -22.41 14.58 -0.16
N ILE A 9 -21.89 15.69 -0.69
CA ILE A 9 -20.53 15.73 -1.27
C ILE A 9 -19.48 15.67 -0.16
N GLU A 10 -19.68 16.38 0.94
CA GLU A 10 -18.76 16.35 2.09
C GLU A 10 -18.65 14.93 2.66
N HIS A 11 -19.78 14.23 2.78
CA HIS A 11 -19.81 12.85 3.24
C HIS A 11 -19.08 11.89 2.29
N LEU A 12 -19.22 12.08 0.97
CA LEU A 12 -18.47 11.31 -0.04
C LEU A 12 -16.96 11.55 0.08
N ILE A 13 -16.54 12.81 0.22
CA ILE A 13 -15.12 13.14 0.40
C ILE A 13 -14.58 12.46 1.67
N GLU A 14 -15.30 12.55 2.78
CA GLU A 14 -14.90 11.89 4.02
C GLU A 14 -14.79 10.37 3.85
N PHE A 15 -15.77 9.75 3.20
CA PHE A 15 -15.76 8.31 2.96
C PHE A 15 -14.60 7.86 2.05
N MET A 16 -14.23 8.69 1.05
CA MET A 16 -13.03 8.47 0.23
C MET A 16 -11.75 8.53 1.07
N ILE A 17 -11.62 9.55 1.93
CA ILE A 17 -10.46 9.73 2.81
C ILE A 17 -10.32 8.52 3.75
N ILE A 18 -11.42 8.08 4.36
CA ILE A 18 -11.43 6.91 5.23
C ILE A 18 -10.91 5.67 4.49
N ASN A 19 -11.36 5.44 3.25
CA ASN A 19 -10.89 4.30 2.47
C ASN A 19 -9.39 4.38 2.15
N VAL A 20 -8.88 5.56 1.79
CA VAL A 20 -7.44 5.77 1.57
C VAL A 20 -6.64 5.52 2.86
N GLU A 21 -7.13 6.00 4.01
CA GLU A 21 -6.48 5.78 5.30
C GLU A 21 -6.45 4.29 5.69
N HIS A 22 -7.53 3.55 5.42
CA HIS A 22 -7.60 2.10 5.65
C HIS A 22 -6.65 1.33 4.72
N ALA A 23 -6.62 1.67 3.42
CA ALA A 23 -5.66 1.07 2.48
C ALA A 23 -4.22 1.26 2.98
N ARG A 24 -3.87 2.47 3.43
CA ARG A 24 -2.55 2.75 4.02
C ARG A 24 -2.29 1.92 5.27
N HIS A 25 -3.25 1.83 6.19
CA HIS A 25 -3.10 1.04 7.40
C HIS A 25 -2.79 -0.42 7.10
N VAL A 26 -3.53 -1.03 6.17
CA VAL A 26 -3.33 -2.41 5.71
C VAL A 26 -1.94 -2.61 5.09
N GLU A 27 -1.46 -1.64 4.31
CA GLU A 27 -0.11 -1.71 3.75
C GLU A 27 0.98 -1.61 4.83
N ASN A 28 0.79 -0.76 5.85
CA ASN A 28 1.70 -0.67 6.99
C ASN A 28 1.79 -1.99 7.75
N GLU A 29 0.65 -2.65 8.01
CA GLU A 29 0.62 -3.96 8.65
C GLU A 29 1.40 -5.00 7.86
N ARG A 30 1.22 -5.03 6.54
CA ARG A 30 1.93 -5.93 5.64
C ARG A 30 3.45 -5.71 5.66
N LEU A 31 3.89 -4.45 5.63
CA LEU A 31 5.31 -4.10 5.72
C LEU A 31 5.90 -4.46 7.09
N ASN A 32 5.20 -4.13 8.17
CA ASN A 32 5.62 -4.46 9.53
C ASN A 32 5.78 -5.98 9.71
N PHE A 33 4.80 -6.75 9.23
CA PHE A 33 4.89 -8.21 9.25
C PHE A 33 6.09 -8.71 8.44
N THR A 34 6.34 -8.14 7.25
CA THR A 34 7.49 -8.52 6.43
C THR A 34 8.81 -8.23 7.16
N TYR A 35 8.94 -7.08 7.82
CA TYR A 35 10.13 -6.75 8.60
C TYR A 35 10.36 -7.72 9.77
N ILE A 36 9.30 -8.03 10.52
CA ILE A 36 9.36 -9.02 11.61
C ILE A 36 9.77 -10.40 11.06
N TYR A 37 9.19 -10.80 9.92
CA TYR A 37 9.51 -12.07 9.27
C TYR A 37 10.98 -12.14 8.82
N VAL A 38 11.49 -11.09 8.17
CA VAL A 38 12.90 -11.00 7.75
C VAL A 38 13.83 -11.05 8.96
N ALA A 39 13.51 -10.32 10.04
CA ALA A 39 14.28 -10.35 11.27
C ALA A 39 14.30 -11.76 11.90
N ALA A 40 13.15 -12.45 11.90
CA ALA A 40 13.06 -13.82 12.38
C ALA A 40 13.92 -14.77 11.54
N ILE A 41 13.83 -14.70 10.20
CA ILE A 41 14.69 -15.47 9.29
C ILE A 41 16.15 -15.29 9.66
N ILE A 42 16.64 -14.04 9.72
CA ILE A 42 18.05 -13.75 10.00
C ILE A 42 18.47 -14.35 11.36
N GLY A 43 17.63 -14.20 12.38
CA GLY A 43 17.85 -14.76 13.71
C GLY A 43 17.95 -16.29 13.71
N PHE A 44 17.00 -16.97 13.08
CA PHE A 44 16.99 -18.43 13.00
C PHE A 44 18.11 -18.98 12.11
N PHE A 45 18.47 -18.30 11.02
CA PHE A 45 19.64 -18.67 10.22
C PHE A 45 20.92 -18.60 11.05
N THR A 46 21.11 -17.53 11.81
CA THR A 46 22.26 -17.39 12.72
C THR A 46 22.28 -18.54 13.74
N PHE A 47 21.13 -18.94 14.27
CA PHE A 47 21.03 -20.09 15.16
C PHE A 47 21.40 -21.42 14.46
N ILE A 48 20.86 -21.68 13.27
CA ILE A 48 21.13 -22.89 12.49
C ILE A 48 22.61 -22.99 12.08
N PHE A 49 23.26 -21.88 11.73
CA PHE A 49 24.68 -21.89 11.34
C PHE A 49 25.62 -22.18 12.51
N ASN A 50 25.25 -21.77 13.72
CA ASN A 50 26.05 -22.04 14.92
C ASN A 50 25.72 -23.40 15.56
N ALA A 51 24.55 -23.96 15.28
CA ALA A 51 24.19 -25.30 15.70
C ALA A 51 24.74 -26.33 14.70
N GLU A 52 25.40 -27.38 15.18
CA GLU A 52 25.69 -28.53 14.32
C GLU A 52 24.40 -29.12 13.74
N ALA A 53 24.52 -29.80 12.60
CA ALA A 53 23.38 -30.43 11.93
C ALA A 53 22.72 -31.42 12.90
N SER A 54 21.55 -31.03 13.40
CA SER A 54 20.81 -31.75 14.42
C SER A 54 19.34 -31.80 14.07
N ILE A 55 18.60 -32.67 14.75
CA ILE A 55 17.15 -32.77 14.59
C ILE A 55 16.45 -31.42 14.87
N ASN A 56 17.03 -30.58 15.75
CA ASN A 56 16.54 -29.24 16.05
C ASN A 56 16.62 -28.30 14.84
N SER A 57 17.66 -28.43 14.01
CA SER A 57 17.81 -27.65 12.78
C SER A 57 16.72 -28.02 11.76
N ILE A 58 16.36 -29.30 11.67
CA ILE A 58 15.26 -29.77 10.82
C ILE A 58 13.92 -29.16 11.27
N PHE A 59 13.60 -29.22 12.57
CA PHE A 59 12.37 -28.63 13.10
C PHE A 59 12.32 -27.11 12.90
N THR A 60 13.46 -26.44 13.05
CA THR A 60 13.55 -24.98 12.85
C THR A 60 13.32 -24.62 11.37
N LEU A 61 13.88 -25.37 10.43
CA LEU A 61 13.64 -25.17 9.00
C LEU A 61 12.18 -25.43 8.62
N LEU A 62 11.55 -26.49 9.15
CA LEU A 62 10.13 -26.76 8.95
C LEU A 62 9.26 -25.60 9.49
N PHE A 63 9.58 -25.09 10.68
CA PHE A 63 8.89 -23.93 11.25
C PHE A 63 9.03 -22.68 10.37
N LEU A 64 10.24 -22.39 9.86
CA LEU A 64 10.47 -21.26 8.96
C LEU A 64 9.72 -21.38 7.63
N ILE A 65 9.64 -22.59 7.06
CA ILE A 65 8.85 -22.85 5.85
C ILE A 65 7.36 -22.58 6.12
N ALA A 66 6.82 -23.09 7.23
CA ALA A 66 5.43 -22.84 7.62
C ALA A 66 5.16 -21.35 7.83
N LEU A 67 6.07 -20.64 8.50
CA LEU A 67 5.99 -19.19 8.70
C LEU A 67 6.03 -18.43 7.36
N GLY A 68 6.85 -18.88 6.42
CA GLY A 68 6.90 -18.31 5.06
C GLY A 68 5.60 -18.49 4.29
N PHE A 69 4.96 -19.66 4.41
CA PHE A 69 3.67 -19.91 3.79
C PHE A 69 2.57 -19.04 4.41
N ILE A 70 2.54 -18.90 5.74
CA ILE A 70 1.64 -17.97 6.43
C ILE A 70 1.87 -16.54 5.95
N GLY A 71 3.13 -16.11 5.84
CA GLY A 71 3.48 -14.77 5.36
C GLY A 71 3.03 -14.51 3.93
N PHE A 72 3.15 -15.50 3.05
CA PHE A 72 2.62 -15.46 1.69
C PHE A 72 1.09 -15.27 1.68
N LEU A 73 0.36 -16.09 2.45
CA LEU A 73 -1.11 -16.00 2.54
C LEU A 73 -1.58 -14.65 3.11
N LEU A 74 -0.92 -14.15 4.16
CA LEU A 74 -1.23 -12.85 4.75
C LEU A 74 -0.93 -11.72 3.76
N THR A 75 0.18 -11.79 3.03
CA THR A 75 0.53 -10.81 1.99
C THR A 75 -0.53 -10.79 0.89
N LYS A 76 -1.05 -11.95 0.49
CA LYS A 76 -2.18 -12.03 -0.44
C LYS A 76 -3.43 -11.36 0.13
N ARG A 77 -3.85 -11.75 1.34
CA ARG A 77 -5.02 -11.18 2.01
C ARG A 77 -4.93 -9.67 2.17
N TRP A 78 -3.84 -9.14 2.71
CA TRP A 78 -3.65 -7.69 2.83
C TRP A 78 -3.61 -7.01 1.47
N SER A 79 -3.11 -7.69 0.45
CA SER A 79 -3.12 -7.15 -0.90
C SER A 79 -4.53 -6.96 -1.43
N ASP A 80 -5.41 -7.95 -1.23
CA ASP A 80 -6.81 -7.91 -1.64
C ASP A 80 -7.59 -6.83 -0.86
N VAL A 81 -7.38 -6.72 0.47
CA VAL A 81 -8.04 -5.72 1.31
C VAL A 81 -7.63 -4.29 0.91
N PHE A 82 -6.34 -4.07 0.68
CA PHE A 82 -5.83 -2.79 0.18
C PHE A 82 -6.50 -2.42 -1.15
N ASP A 83 -6.58 -3.36 -2.09
CA ASP A 83 -7.18 -3.12 -3.40
C ASP A 83 -8.67 -2.80 -3.29
N GLY A 84 -9.38 -3.49 -2.38
CA GLY A 84 -10.78 -3.19 -2.09
C GLY A 84 -10.99 -1.75 -1.63
N HIS A 85 -10.22 -1.29 -0.65
CA HIS A 85 -10.30 0.09 -0.16
C HIS A 85 -9.90 1.12 -1.21
N MET A 86 -8.81 0.87 -1.96
CA MET A 86 -8.37 1.79 -3.01
C MET A 86 -9.37 1.86 -4.17
N ASN A 87 -9.96 0.74 -4.57
CA ASN A 87 -11.00 0.73 -5.61
C ASN A 87 -12.25 1.48 -5.13
N LYS A 88 -12.63 1.35 -3.86
CA LYS A 88 -13.73 2.15 -3.31
C LYS A 88 -13.44 3.65 -3.32
N ALA A 89 -12.22 4.04 -2.92
CA ALA A 89 -11.78 5.43 -3.02
C ALA A 89 -11.82 5.94 -4.48
N LYS A 90 -11.43 5.10 -5.45
CA LYS A 90 -11.52 5.41 -6.89
C LYS A 90 -12.93 5.72 -7.33
N GLU A 91 -13.87 4.82 -7.00
CA GLU A 91 -15.27 4.94 -7.38
C GLU A 91 -15.84 6.28 -6.90
N ILE A 92 -15.55 6.64 -5.64
CA ILE A 92 -16.02 7.88 -5.05
C ILE A 92 -15.38 9.09 -5.72
N ALA A 93 -14.06 9.05 -5.98
CA ALA A 93 -13.37 10.12 -6.69
C ALA A 93 -13.97 10.37 -8.08
N LEU A 94 -14.27 9.29 -8.82
CA LEU A 94 -14.91 9.39 -10.14
C LEU A 94 -16.35 9.91 -10.07
N MET A 95 -17.12 9.56 -9.03
CA MET A 95 -18.45 10.12 -8.79
C MET A 95 -18.38 11.64 -8.57
N ILE A 96 -17.45 12.09 -7.73
CA ILE A 96 -17.22 13.52 -7.45
C ILE A 96 -16.77 14.25 -8.72
N TYR A 97 -15.85 13.68 -9.49
CA TYR A 97 -15.34 14.26 -10.73
C TYR A 97 -16.42 14.38 -11.82
N GLY A 98 -17.24 13.34 -11.97
CA GLY A 98 -18.30 13.26 -12.98
C GLY A 98 -19.48 14.20 -12.73
N ASP A 99 -19.72 14.64 -11.49
CA ASP A 99 -20.83 15.54 -11.17
C ASP A 99 -20.53 16.97 -11.69
N LYS A 100 -21.35 17.45 -12.61
CA LYS A 100 -21.24 18.81 -13.20
C LYS A 100 -21.48 19.93 -12.19
N ASN A 101 -22.09 19.63 -11.05
CA ASN A 101 -22.46 20.60 -10.02
C ASN A 101 -21.42 20.69 -8.89
N VAL A 102 -20.41 19.83 -8.91
CA VAL A 102 -19.30 19.87 -7.98
C VAL A 102 -18.29 20.90 -8.47
N SER A 103 -17.78 21.74 -7.56
CA SER A 103 -16.78 22.75 -7.89
C SER A 103 -15.52 22.11 -8.49
N SER A 104 -14.89 22.79 -9.45
CA SER A 104 -13.59 22.37 -10.05
C SER A 104 -12.58 22.02 -8.97
N ASN A 105 -12.57 22.79 -7.89
CA ASN A 105 -11.78 22.60 -6.69
C ASN A 105 -11.97 21.22 -6.03
N ALA A 106 -13.21 20.77 -5.83
CA ALA A 106 -13.50 19.47 -5.25
C ALA A 106 -13.17 18.31 -6.21
N LYS A 107 -13.24 18.56 -7.52
CA LYS A 107 -12.79 17.61 -8.55
C LYS A 107 -11.28 17.43 -8.49
N GLU A 108 -10.51 18.52 -8.55
CA GLU A 108 -9.06 18.49 -8.40
C GLU A 108 -8.63 17.86 -7.09
N ALA A 109 -9.29 18.17 -5.98
CA ALA A 109 -9.06 17.56 -4.68
C ALA A 109 -9.25 16.03 -4.69
N SER A 110 -10.33 15.55 -5.33
CA SER A 110 -10.60 14.12 -5.46
C SER A 110 -9.55 13.40 -6.31
N LEU A 111 -9.10 14.04 -7.40
CA LEU A 111 -8.02 13.53 -8.24
C LEU A 111 -6.68 13.54 -7.51
N LEU A 112 -6.38 14.59 -6.73
CA LEU A 112 -5.17 14.69 -5.90
C LEU A 112 -5.14 13.66 -4.77
N ILE A 113 -6.26 13.48 -4.06
CA ILE A 113 -6.38 12.49 -2.99
C ILE A 113 -6.13 11.09 -3.54
N TYR A 114 -6.65 10.81 -4.73
CA TYR A 114 -6.53 9.52 -5.37
C TYR A 114 -5.21 9.35 -6.18
N GLY A 115 -4.55 10.46 -6.54
CA GLY A 115 -3.35 10.47 -7.37
C GLY A 115 -3.60 10.30 -8.87
N ILE A 116 -4.77 10.70 -9.39
CA ILE A 116 -4.99 10.80 -10.85
C ILE A 116 -4.31 12.08 -11.32
N ASP A 117 -3.26 11.94 -12.13
CA ASP A 117 -2.76 13.04 -12.94
C ASP A 117 -3.73 13.27 -14.11
N ASP A 118 -4.15 14.51 -14.34
CA ASP A 118 -5.18 14.89 -15.32
C ASP A 118 -4.79 14.47 -16.76
N GLN A 119 -3.51 14.13 -16.97
CA GLN A 119 -2.98 13.66 -18.25
C GLN A 119 -3.23 12.17 -18.56
N ASP A 120 -3.55 11.32 -17.59
CA ASP A 120 -3.70 9.87 -17.81
C ASP A 120 -5.12 9.39 -17.46
N LYS A 121 -6.06 9.67 -18.39
CA LYS A 121 -7.44 9.13 -18.37
C LYS A 121 -7.50 7.61 -18.58
N HIS A 122 -6.38 6.93 -18.80
CA HIS A 122 -6.39 5.54 -19.26
C HIS A 122 -5.83 4.49 -18.30
N GLU A 123 -5.12 4.83 -17.23
CA GLU A 123 -4.83 3.85 -16.18
C GLU A 123 -4.31 4.55 -14.92
N PRO A 124 -4.93 4.35 -13.74
CA PRO A 124 -4.32 4.84 -12.50
C PRO A 124 -3.00 4.10 -12.32
N LEU A 125 -1.89 4.84 -12.43
CA LEU A 125 -0.54 4.38 -12.17
C LEU A 125 -0.38 4.11 -10.66
N TYR A 126 -1.00 3.01 -10.22
CA TYR A 126 -1.02 2.54 -8.85
C TYR A 126 0.36 2.03 -8.44
N ASN A 127 1.22 2.93 -7.99
CA ASN A 127 2.40 2.52 -7.25
C ASN A 127 2.11 2.62 -5.75
N ARG A 128 1.94 1.46 -5.09
CA ARG A 128 1.75 1.32 -3.63
C ARG A 128 2.77 2.12 -2.82
N TYR A 129 3.96 2.28 -3.39
CA TYR A 129 5.08 3.01 -2.83
C TYR A 129 4.90 4.55 -2.86
N TYR A 130 4.12 5.06 -3.81
CA TYR A 130 3.91 6.50 -4.02
C TYR A 130 3.07 7.13 -2.91
N TYR A 131 2.04 6.41 -2.46
CA TYR A 131 1.21 6.82 -1.32
C TYR A 131 2.01 6.95 -0.02
N PHE A 132 3.04 6.14 0.13
CA PHE A 132 3.88 6.11 1.33
C PHE A 132 4.87 7.28 1.38
N LYS A 133 5.48 7.65 0.25
CA LYS A 133 6.52 8.67 0.21
C LYS A 133 5.97 10.10 0.33
N HIS A 134 4.70 10.33 -0.02
CA HIS A 134 4.06 11.65 -0.02
C HIS A 134 3.22 11.96 1.24
N ASP A 135 3.42 11.19 2.32
CA ASP A 135 2.64 11.23 3.57
C ASP A 135 2.49 12.64 4.20
N TYR A 136 3.53 13.47 4.17
CA TYR A 136 3.44 14.85 4.68
C TYR A 136 2.58 15.77 3.80
N ARG A 137 2.67 15.62 2.47
CA ARG A 137 1.91 16.44 1.53
C ARG A 137 0.46 15.99 1.46
N HIS A 138 0.21 14.68 1.52
CA HIS A 138 -1.13 14.11 1.54
C HIS A 138 -1.88 14.52 2.80
N ARG A 139 -1.24 14.46 3.98
CA ARG A 139 -1.83 14.98 5.23
C ARG A 139 -2.04 16.50 5.22
N ALA A 140 -1.16 17.26 4.59
CA ALA A 140 -1.37 18.70 4.42
C ALA A 140 -2.57 19.00 3.51
N VAL A 141 -2.69 18.30 2.38
CA VAL A 141 -3.84 18.38 1.47
C VAL A 141 -5.12 17.94 2.18
N LEU A 142 -5.12 16.81 2.89
CA LEU A 142 -6.27 16.33 3.66
C LEU A 142 -6.70 17.29 4.78
N ARG A 143 -5.74 17.86 5.52
CA ARG A 143 -6.03 18.91 6.52
C ARG A 143 -6.63 20.14 5.87
N ARG A 144 -6.07 20.57 4.73
CA ARG A 144 -6.57 21.73 3.99
C ARG A 144 -7.95 21.46 3.42
N LEU A 145 -8.24 20.24 2.94
CA LEU A 145 -9.56 19.84 2.47
C LEU A 145 -10.60 19.75 3.59
N ARG A 146 -10.24 19.25 4.79
CA ARG A 146 -11.10 19.33 5.98
C ARG A 146 -11.33 20.77 6.42
N GLN A 147 -10.33 21.64 6.34
CA GLN A 147 -10.48 23.06 6.62
C GLN A 147 -11.37 23.75 5.58
N LEU A 148 -11.23 23.40 4.31
CA LEU A 148 -12.00 23.96 3.20
C LEU A 148 -13.43 23.41 3.14
N SER A 149 -13.70 22.21 3.67
CA SER A 149 -15.08 21.74 3.86
C SER A 149 -15.76 22.47 5.03
N GLN A 150 -15.01 22.82 6.07
CA GLN A 150 -15.53 23.58 7.22
C GLN A 150 -15.68 25.09 6.95
N ILE A 151 -14.86 25.66 6.07
CA ILE A 151 -14.89 27.09 5.75
C ILE A 151 -15.73 27.31 4.49
N ASN A 152 -16.91 27.88 4.68
CA ASN A 152 -17.94 28.05 3.68
C ASN A 152 -17.63 29.13 2.61
N GLN A 153 -16.40 29.27 2.11
CA GLN A 153 -16.07 30.33 1.13
C GLN A 153 -14.96 29.97 0.12
N HIS A 154 -15.15 30.52 -1.08
CA HIS A 154 -14.23 30.64 -2.21
C HIS A 154 -12.77 30.87 -1.77
N VAL A 155 -11.95 29.83 -1.85
CA VAL A 155 -10.48 29.96 -1.87
C VAL A 155 -9.98 29.26 -3.12
N THR A 156 -9.22 29.98 -3.94
CA THR A 156 -8.60 29.51 -5.19
C THR A 156 -7.39 28.63 -4.87
N TYR A 157 -7.33 27.45 -5.50
CA TYR A 157 -6.36 26.37 -5.22
C TYR A 157 -4.95 26.60 -5.80
N GLU A 158 -4.71 27.72 -6.49
CA GLU A 158 -3.44 28.02 -7.19
C GLU A 158 -2.21 27.98 -6.25
N GLU A 159 -2.37 28.33 -4.98
CA GLU A 159 -1.26 28.31 -4.01
C GLU A 159 -0.91 26.89 -3.50
N ALA A 160 -1.83 25.92 -3.60
CA ALA A 160 -1.54 24.52 -3.24
C ALA A 160 -0.86 23.75 -4.39
N ALA A 161 -1.29 24.05 -5.63
CA ALA A 161 -0.77 23.43 -6.86
C ALA A 161 0.68 23.84 -7.16
N CYS A 162 1.09 25.07 -6.79
CA CYS A 162 2.42 25.62 -7.10
C CYS A 162 3.60 24.87 -6.44
N SER A 163 3.35 23.98 -5.48
CA SER A 163 4.39 23.13 -4.88
C SER A 163 4.58 21.76 -5.55
N ILE A 164 3.80 21.45 -6.59
CA ILE A 164 3.69 20.13 -7.22
C ILE A 164 4.27 20.18 -8.64
N ASN A 165 5.59 20.38 -8.75
CA ASN A 165 6.29 20.21 -10.02
C ASN A 165 6.81 18.76 -10.08
N PHE A 166 6.06 17.87 -10.72
CA PHE A 166 6.37 16.44 -10.81
C PHE A 166 7.21 16.13 -12.05
N ASN A 167 8.41 15.59 -11.85
CA ASN A 167 9.19 14.98 -12.93
C ASN A 167 8.75 13.51 -13.10
N SER A 168 7.66 13.31 -13.86
CA SER A 168 6.93 12.04 -14.05
C SER A 168 7.74 10.91 -14.74
N LYS A 169 8.89 11.23 -15.34
CA LYS A 169 9.62 10.31 -16.23
C LYS A 169 10.39 9.20 -15.51
N TRP A 170 10.90 9.47 -14.32
CA TRP A 170 11.65 8.48 -13.53
C TRP A 170 10.75 7.47 -12.81
N HIS A 171 9.47 7.79 -12.62
CA HIS A 171 8.55 6.96 -11.86
C HIS A 171 7.94 5.79 -12.63
N ARG A 172 7.91 5.84 -13.99
CA ARG A 172 7.40 4.73 -14.83
C ARG A 172 8.25 3.47 -14.74
N SER A 173 9.57 3.59 -14.59
CA SER A 173 10.48 2.42 -14.60
C SER A 173 10.46 1.62 -13.29
N PHE A 174 10.02 2.24 -12.18
CA PHE A 174 9.97 1.62 -10.84
C PHE A 174 8.58 1.04 -10.48
N GLN A 175 7.71 0.87 -11.48
CA GLN A 175 6.33 0.37 -11.32
C GLN A 175 6.20 -1.15 -11.33
N ILE A 176 7.31 -1.89 -11.30
CA ILE A 176 7.26 -3.34 -11.08
C ILE A 176 6.44 -3.58 -9.82
N ARG A 177 5.27 -4.20 -10.00
CA ARG A 177 4.19 -4.33 -9.01
C ARG A 177 4.81 -4.80 -7.70
N THR A 178 4.82 -3.94 -6.69
CA THR A 178 5.44 -4.25 -5.40
C THR A 178 4.94 -5.59 -4.85
N LYS A 179 3.66 -5.89 -5.03
CA LYS A 179 3.05 -7.20 -4.72
C LYS A 179 3.80 -8.39 -5.30
N ASP A 180 4.17 -8.33 -6.58
CA ASP A 180 4.86 -9.40 -7.28
C ASP A 180 6.25 -9.61 -6.70
N LEU A 181 6.92 -8.52 -6.26
CA LEU A 181 8.19 -8.61 -5.53
C LEU A 181 8.04 -9.31 -4.17
N PHE A 182 6.96 -9.06 -3.43
CA PHE A 182 6.73 -9.75 -2.15
C PHE A 182 6.40 -11.22 -2.36
N TYR A 183 5.56 -11.57 -3.34
CA TYR A 183 5.28 -12.96 -3.67
C TYR A 183 6.54 -13.70 -4.11
N LEU A 184 7.35 -13.06 -4.97
CA LEU A 184 8.63 -13.59 -5.40
C LEU A 184 9.60 -13.76 -4.22
N PHE A 185 9.64 -12.80 -3.30
CA PHE A 185 10.44 -12.89 -2.08
C PHE A 185 10.06 -14.11 -1.23
N TYR A 186 8.78 -14.29 -0.90
CA TYR A 186 8.33 -15.45 -0.12
C TYR A 186 8.61 -16.77 -0.85
N PHE A 187 8.40 -16.80 -2.17
CA PHE A 187 8.69 -17.97 -2.99
C PHE A 187 10.17 -18.36 -2.95
N ILE A 188 11.08 -17.41 -3.19
CA ILE A 188 12.53 -17.62 -3.13
C ILE A 188 12.95 -18.12 -1.75
N VAL A 189 12.44 -17.51 -0.69
CA VAL A 189 12.75 -17.90 0.69
C VAL A 189 12.29 -19.33 0.98
N ILE A 190 11.06 -19.69 0.62
CA ILE A 190 10.53 -21.05 0.83
C ILE A 190 11.33 -22.08 0.05
N CYS A 191 11.68 -21.81 -1.21
CA CYS A 191 12.53 -22.70 -2.02
C CYS A 191 13.91 -22.89 -1.38
N THR A 192 14.52 -21.80 -0.90
CA THR A 192 15.84 -21.84 -0.24
C THR A 192 15.80 -22.66 1.04
N LEU A 193 14.79 -22.43 1.90
CA LEU A 193 14.61 -23.18 3.13
C LEU A 193 14.34 -24.68 2.87
N SER A 194 13.58 -24.99 1.82
CA SER A 194 13.29 -26.37 1.43
C SER A 194 14.56 -27.10 0.96
N ALA A 195 15.42 -26.43 0.19
CA ALA A 195 16.71 -27.00 -0.22
C ALA A 195 17.62 -27.28 1.00
N LEU A 196 17.67 -26.35 1.95
CA LEU A 196 18.42 -26.52 3.20
C LEU A 196 17.88 -27.66 4.06
N LEU A 197 16.56 -27.82 4.12
CA LEU A 197 15.91 -28.92 4.83
C LEU A 197 16.32 -30.27 4.25
N ILE A 198 16.29 -30.41 2.92
CA ILE A 198 16.73 -31.64 2.24
C ILE A 198 18.20 -31.93 2.55
N TYR A 199 19.07 -30.92 2.47
CA TYR A 199 20.49 -31.06 2.81
C TYR A 199 20.70 -31.52 4.26
N SER A 200 19.99 -30.92 5.22
CA SER A 200 20.07 -31.30 6.63
C SER A 200 19.60 -32.73 6.87
N ILE A 201 18.55 -33.19 6.18
CA ILE A 201 18.06 -34.57 6.30
C ILE A 201 19.10 -35.56 5.77
N VAL A 202 19.68 -35.30 4.58
CA VAL A 202 20.70 -36.16 3.97
C VAL A 202 21.93 -36.25 4.87
N LYS A 203 22.44 -35.12 5.37
CA LYS A 203 23.61 -35.07 6.26
C LYS A 203 23.39 -35.77 7.61
N LEU A 204 22.15 -35.85 8.09
CA LEU A 204 21.85 -36.55 9.35
C LEU A 204 21.90 -38.09 9.18
N HIS A 205 21.70 -38.60 7.96
CA HIS A 205 21.60 -40.04 7.70
C HIS A 205 22.84 -40.65 7.01
N GLY A 206 23.77 -39.82 6.53
CA GLY A 206 25.02 -40.25 5.87
C GLY A 206 26.24 -39.86 6.69
#